data_AF-A0A1Y4D3P8-F1
#
_entry.id   AF-A0A1Y4D3P8-F1
#
_cell.length_a   1.000
_cell.length_b   1.000
_cell.length_c   1.000
_cell.angle_alpha   90.00
_cell.angle_beta   90.00
_cell.angle_gamma   90.00
#
_symmetry.space_group_name_H-M   'P 1'
#
loop_
_entity.id
_entity.type
_entity.pdbx_description
1 polymer ?
#
loop_
_entity_poly.entity_id
_entity_poly.type
_entity_poly.pdbx_seq_one_letter_code
_entity_poly.pdbx_strand_id
1 'polypeptide(L)' 'MSYKFPWKETPILYGEDAIRFEKEMERVDNMSAEERRANAEALEKRYQEACKALNLTIKI' A
#
# COMPACT_ATOMS: atom_id res chain seq x y z
N MET A 1 -2.14 -16.61 17.08
CA MET A 1 -0.92 -16.42 16.27
C MET A 1 -0.40 -15.02 16.53
N SER A 2 0.76 -14.88 17.17
CA SER A 2 1.42 -13.59 17.36
C SER A 2 2.04 -13.19 16.02
N TYR A 3 1.50 -12.17 15.36
CA TYR A 3 2.12 -11.58 14.17
C TYR A 3 3.44 -10.93 14.61
N LYS A 4 4.54 -11.67 14.55
CA LYS A 4 5.88 -11.09 14.67
C LYS A 4 6.13 -10.32 13.39
N PHE A 5 5.95 -9.00 13.47
CA PHE A 5 6.48 -8.07 12.47
C PHE A 5 7.96 -8.43 12.25
N PRO A 6 8.40 -8.73 11.01
CA PRO A 6 9.77 -9.20 10.76
C PRO A 6 10.83 -8.11 10.98
N TRP A 7 10.40 -6.87 11.24
CA TRP A 7 11.23 -5.72 11.58
C TRP A 7 10.92 -5.30 13.02
N LYS A 8 11.95 -5.32 13.88
CA LYS A 8 11.86 -4.88 15.29
C LYS A 8 11.80 -3.36 15.45
N GLU A 9 12.21 -2.61 14.45
CA GLU A 9 12.35 -1.15 14.46
C GLU A 9 11.87 -0.57 13.13
N THR A 10 11.34 0.65 13.14
CA THR A 10 11.01 1.39 11.93
C THR A 10 12.30 1.58 11.13
N PRO A 11 12.36 1.15 9.86
CA PRO A 11 13.57 1.32 9.06
C PRO A 11 13.90 2.81 8.92
N ILE A 12 15.10 3.19 9.33
CA ILE A 12 15.63 4.53 9.08
C ILE A 12 16.11 4.56 7.63
N LEU A 13 15.46 5.38 6.81
CA LEU A 13 15.83 5.56 5.42
C LEU A 13 16.94 6.59 5.30
N TYR A 14 17.85 6.39 4.34
CA TYR A 14 18.97 7.29 4.08
C TYR A 14 19.09 7.55 2.57
N GLY A 15 19.77 8.64 2.21
CA GLY A 15 20.09 8.96 0.82
C GLY A 15 18.85 9.07 -0.07
N GLU A 16 18.91 8.46 -1.26
CA GLU A 16 17.85 8.53 -2.27
C GLU A 16 16.53 7.91 -1.80
N ASP A 17 16.59 6.87 -0.97
CA ASP A 17 15.39 6.21 -0.45
C ASP A 17 14.62 7.10 0.53
N ALA A 18 15.32 7.90 1.34
CA ALA A 18 14.69 8.89 2.22
C ALA A 18 13.98 9.98 1.41
N ILE A 19 14.65 10.51 0.37
CA ILE A 19 14.08 11.54 -0.51
C ILE A 19 12.84 11.02 -1.25
N ARG A 20 12.88 9.77 -1.73
CA ARG A 20 11.72 9.15 -2.39
C ARG A 20 10.56 9.01 -1.42
N PHE A 21 10.82 8.59 -0.19
CA PHE A 21 9.79 8.42 0.82
C PHE A 21 9.11 9.75 1.17
N GLU A 22 9.89 10.82 1.40
CA GLU A 22 9.35 12.15 1.68
C GLU A 22 8.43 12.66 0.55
N LYS A 23 8.86 12.51 -0.71
CA LYS A 23 8.06 12.90 -1.88
C LYS A 23 6.75 12.12 -1.98
N GLU A 24 6.79 10.82 -1.72
CA GLU A 24 5.58 10.00 -1.74
C GLU A 24 4.64 10.33 -0.59
N MET A 25 5.18 10.63 0.60
CA MET A 25 4.35 11.10 1.72
C MET A 25 3.65 12.41 1.37
N GLU A 26 4.38 13.40 0.86
CA GLU A 26 3.81 14.68 0.45
C GLU A 26 2.72 14.48 -0.62
N ARG A 27 2.94 13.58 -1.59
CA ARG A 27 1.94 13.24 -2.60
C ARG A 27 0.68 12.65 -1.95
N VAL A 28 0.83 11.74 -0.98
CA VAL A 28 -0.30 11.07 -0.31
C VAL A 28 -1.08 12.04 0.60
N ASP A 29 -0.37 12.90 1.31
CA ASP A 29 -0.97 13.90 2.19
C ASP A 29 -1.79 14.92 1.39
N ASN A 30 -1.34 15.25 0.18
CA ASN A 30 -2.04 16.14 -0.73
C ASN A 30 -3.13 15.47 -1.58
N MET A 31 -3.34 14.15 -1.48
CA MET A 31 -4.42 13.48 -2.24
C MET A 31 -5.81 13.87 -1.75
N SER A 32 -6.70 14.18 -2.69
CA SER A 32 -8.11 14.48 -2.40
C SER A 32 -8.87 13.23 -1.93
N ALA A 33 -10.04 13.44 -1.31
CA ALA A 33 -10.92 12.34 -0.93
C ALA A 33 -11.42 11.56 -2.16
N GLU A 34 -11.72 12.24 -3.27
CA GLU A 34 -12.13 11.58 -4.51
C GLU A 34 -10.99 10.73 -5.10
N GLU A 35 -9.76 11.26 -5.12
CA GLU A 35 -8.59 10.53 -5.62
C GLU A 35 -8.31 9.29 -4.77
N ARG A 36 -8.41 9.40 -3.44
CA ARG A 36 -8.28 8.26 -2.53
C ARG A 36 -9.33 7.19 -2.80
N ARG A 37 -10.58 7.59 -3.04
CA ARG A 37 -11.67 6.67 -3.37
C ARG A 37 -11.42 5.97 -4.71
N ALA A 38 -11.04 6.71 -5.75
CA ALA A 38 -10.73 6.14 -7.06
C ALA A 38 -9.57 5.12 -6.97
N ASN A 39 -8.54 5.43 -6.17
CA ASN A 39 -7.43 4.51 -5.91
C ASN A 39 -7.88 3.24 -5.19
N ALA A 40 -8.79 3.35 -4.21
CA ALA A 40 -9.36 2.19 -3.51
C ALA A 40 -10.18 1.29 -4.45
N GLU A 41 -11.03 1.87 -5.29
CA GLU A 41 -11.82 1.13 -6.27
C GLU A 41 -10.93 0.43 -7.32
N ALA A 42 -9.86 1.09 -7.77
CA ALA A 42 -8.89 0.50 -8.67
C ALA A 42 -8.12 -0.67 -8.02
N LEU A 43 -7.74 -0.52 -6.74
CA LEU A 43 -7.08 -1.57 -5.96
C LEU A 43 -7.99 -2.80 -5.81
N GLU A 44 -9.26 -2.59 -5.47
CA GLU A 44 -10.23 -3.66 -5.32
C GLU A 44 -10.40 -4.46 -6.62
N LYS A 45 -10.52 -3.77 -7.77
CA LYS A 45 -10.61 -4.44 -9.08
C LYS A 45 -9.38 -5.31 -9.36
N ARG A 46 -8.17 -4.77 -9.18
CA ARG A 46 -6.91 -5.50 -9.37
C ARG A 46 -6.78 -6.68 -8.41
N TYR A 47 -7.23 -6.50 -7.17
CA TYR A 47 -7.25 -7.58 -6.18
C TYR A 47 -8.16 -8.72 -6.63
N GLN A 48 -9.39 -8.41 -7.07
CA GLN A 48 -10.34 -9.40 -7.56
C GLN A 48 -9.79 -10.14 -8.80
N GLU A 49 -9.14 -9.43 -9.72
CA GLU A 49 -8.47 -10.03 -10.88
C GLU A 49 -7.33 -10.97 -10.46
N ALA A 50 -6.49 -10.55 -9.52
CA ALA A 50 -5.42 -11.38 -8.99
C ALA A 50 -5.95 -12.63 -8.26
N CYS A 51 -7.01 -12.49 -7.46
CA CYS A 51 -7.66 -13.61 -6.80
C CYS A 51 -8.25 -14.61 -7.79
N LYS A 52 -8.88 -14.14 -8.87
CA LYS A 52 -9.36 -15.00 -9.96
C LYS A 52 -8.20 -15.73 -10.63
N ALA A 53 -7.12 -15.03 -10.97
CA ALA A 53 -5.96 -15.63 -11.61
C ALA A 53 -5.27 -16.69 -10.75
N LEU A 54 -5.24 -16.48 -9.43
CA LEU A 54 -4.64 -17.41 -8.45
C LEU A 54 -5.63 -18.46 -7.92
N ASN A 55 -6.88 -18.44 -8.38
CA ASN A 55 -7.97 -19.30 -7.92
C ASN A 55 -8.16 -19.28 -6.39
N LEU A 56 -7.93 -18.10 -5.78
CA LEU A 56 -8.02 -17.88 -4.34
C LEU A 56 -9.41 -17.36 -4.00
N THR A 57 -10.11 -18.06 -3.10
CA THR A 57 -11.37 -17.57 -2.51
C THR A 57 -11.09 -16.95 -1.15
N ILE A 58 -10.61 -15.71 -1.15
CA ILE A 58 -10.34 -14.95 0.09
C ILE A 58 -11.40 -13.86 0.21
N LYS A 59 -12.14 -13.88 1.33
CA LYS A 59 -13.05 -12.79 1.71
C LYS A 59 -12.22 -11.74 2.47
N ILE A 60 -12.04 -10.56 1.88
CA ILE A 60 -11.57 -9.37 2.59
C ILE A 60 -12.76 -8.73 3.30
#